data_AF-A0A2K5RP89-F1
#
_entry.id   AF-A0A2K5RP89-F1
#
_cell.length_a   1.000
_cell.length_b   1.000
_cell.length_c   1.000
_cell.angle_alpha   90.00
_cell.angle_beta   90.00
_cell.angle_gamma   90.00
#
_symmetry.space_group_name_H-M   'P 1'
#
loop_
_entity.id
_entity.type
_entity.pdbx_description
1 polymer ?
#
loop_
_entity_poly.entity_id
_entity_poly.type
_entity_poly.pdbx_seq_one_letter_code
_entity_poly.pdbx_strand_id
1 'polypeptide(L)'
;MNPFSRDAFTEFGKLLKNKITQYEKSLYYAIFLEVSAHDVYMALEIDDLKKMTNSLAMLCSEKQKQEKQKKGVIPEGELKATMKDDLADYGGYDRGYVQDYEDFM
;
A
#
# COMPACT_ATOMS: atom_id res chain seq x y z
N MET A 1 26.34 -1.84 -20.24
CA MET A 1 26.41 -0.36 -20.21
C MET A 1 27.28 0.01 -19.04
N ASN A 2 28.18 1.00 -19.17
CA ASN A 2 29.01 1.48 -18.06
C ASN A 2 28.65 2.95 -17.78
N PRO A 3 27.68 3.21 -16.89
CA PRO A 3 27.17 4.56 -16.67
C PRO A 3 28.15 5.37 -15.81
N PHE A 4 28.44 6.60 -16.25
CA PHE A 4 29.31 7.54 -15.52
C PHE A 4 28.64 8.90 -15.24
N SER A 5 27.50 9.20 -15.87
CA SER A 5 26.73 10.42 -15.66
C SER A 5 25.35 10.11 -15.07
N ARG A 6 24.73 11.09 -14.42
CA ARG A 6 23.36 10.95 -13.88
C ARG A 6 22.37 10.50 -14.95
N ASP A 7 22.46 11.06 -16.15
CA ASP A 7 21.57 10.71 -17.26
C ASP A 7 21.82 9.28 -17.73
N ALA A 8 23.08 8.85 -17.79
CA ALA A 8 23.43 7.46 -18.11
C ALA A 8 22.91 6.48 -17.05
N PHE A 9 22.96 6.83 -15.76
CA PHE A 9 22.35 6.03 -14.70
C PHE A 9 20.82 6.00 -14.80
N THR A 10 20.20 7.11 -15.21
CA THR A 10 18.74 7.19 -15.43
C THR A 10 18.32 6.28 -16.59
N GLU A 11 19.07 6.27 -17.69
CA GLU A 11 18.84 5.37 -18.82
C GLU A 11 19.10 3.91 -18.45
N PHE A 12 20.20 3.63 -17.75
CA PHE A 12 20.51 2.30 -17.25
C PHE A 12 19.40 1.76 -16.35
N GLY A 13 18.86 2.59 -15.46
CA GLY A 13 17.71 2.25 -14.61
C GLY A 13 16.46 1.90 -15.42
N LYS A 14 16.18 2.62 -16.52
CA LYS A 14 15.05 2.30 -17.42
C LYS A 14 15.25 0.93 -18.09
N LEU A 15 16.46 0.63 -18.57
CA LEU A 15 16.76 -0.65 -19.19
C LEU A 15 16.64 -1.81 -18.19
N LEU A 16 17.18 -1.64 -16.97
CA LEU A 16 17.05 -2.62 -15.89
C LEU A 16 15.60 -2.87 -15.53
N LYS A 17 14.80 -1.80 -15.33
CA LYS A 17 13.36 -1.91 -15.09
C LYS A 17 12.70 -2.74 -16.19
N ASN A 18 12.87 -2.34 -17.44
CA ASN A 18 12.25 -3.03 -18.59
C ASN A 18 12.66 -4.49 -18.69
N LYS A 19 13.88 -4.84 -18.27
CA LYS A 19 14.35 -6.22 -18.29
C LYS A 19 13.76 -7.03 -17.15
N ILE A 20 13.72 -6.47 -15.94
CA ILE A 20 13.20 -7.11 -14.74
C ILE A 20 11.69 -7.35 -14.87
N THR A 21 10.94 -6.35 -15.35
CA THR A 21 9.47 -6.44 -15.44
C THR A 21 8.97 -7.47 -16.44
N GLN A 22 9.84 -7.99 -17.33
CA GLN A 22 9.50 -9.11 -18.22
C GLN A 22 9.12 -10.39 -17.44
N TYR A 23 9.57 -10.51 -16.20
CA TYR A 23 9.40 -11.71 -15.39
C TYR A 23 8.31 -11.57 -14.31
N GLU A 24 7.49 -10.51 -14.34
CA GLU A 24 6.46 -10.23 -13.33
C GLU A 24 5.43 -11.36 -13.12
N LYS A 25 5.20 -12.20 -14.13
CA LYS A 25 4.28 -13.34 -14.06
C LYS A 25 4.92 -14.60 -13.47
N SER A 26 6.23 -14.60 -13.26
CA SER A 26 6.93 -15.74 -12.67
C SER A 26 6.60 -15.87 -11.19
N LEU A 27 6.34 -17.09 -10.73
CA LEU A 27 6.16 -17.38 -9.30
C LEU A 27 7.40 -17.03 -8.47
N TYR A 28 8.58 -17.00 -9.11
CA TYR A 28 9.85 -16.67 -8.47
C TYR A 28 10.13 -15.16 -8.45
N TYR A 29 9.29 -14.32 -9.05
CA TYR A 29 9.58 -12.90 -9.24
C TYR A 29 9.80 -12.14 -7.93
N ALA A 30 8.95 -12.40 -6.93
CA ALA A 30 9.05 -11.75 -5.63
C ALA A 30 10.37 -12.11 -4.91
N ILE A 31 10.69 -13.41 -4.82
CA ILE A 31 11.92 -13.90 -4.17
C ILE A 31 13.16 -13.41 -4.92
N PHE A 32 13.14 -13.44 -6.26
CA PHE A 32 14.21 -12.89 -7.09
C PHE A 32 14.47 -11.41 -6.79
N LEU A 33 13.41 -10.60 -6.71
CA LEU A 33 13.54 -9.17 -6.40
C LEU A 33 14.03 -8.94 -4.98
N GLU A 34 13.57 -9.71 -4.01
CA GLU A 34 13.99 -9.60 -2.61
C GLU A 34 15.48 -9.83 -2.45
N VAL A 35 16.00 -10.96 -2.97
CA VAL A 35 17.43 -11.30 -2.91
C VAL A 35 18.25 -10.26 -3.67
N SER A 36 17.84 -9.91 -4.89
CA SER A 36 18.57 -8.94 -5.71
C SER A 36 18.61 -7.54 -5.08
N ALA A 37 17.51 -7.09 -4.47
CA ALA A 37 17.45 -5.79 -3.80
C ALA A 37 18.32 -5.78 -2.54
N HIS A 38 18.29 -6.86 -1.74
CA HIS A 38 19.13 -7.00 -0.56
C HIS A 38 20.62 -6.90 -0.90
N ASP A 39 21.07 -7.61 -1.92
CA ASP A 39 22.48 -7.58 -2.34
C ASP A 39 22.93 -6.19 -2.81
N VAL A 40 22.03 -5.43 -3.46
CA VAL A 40 22.30 -4.04 -3.86
C VAL A 40 22.31 -3.10 -2.65
N TYR A 41 21.38 -3.28 -1.70
CA TYR A 41 21.29 -2.46 -0.50
C TYR A 41 22.46 -2.66 0.46
N MET A 42 23.10 -3.84 0.46
CA MET A 42 24.30 -4.11 1.26
C MET A 42 25.48 -3.18 0.93
N ALA A 43 25.51 -2.59 -0.27
CA ALA A 43 26.54 -1.63 -0.66
C ALA A 43 26.22 -0.18 -0.24
N LEU A 44 25.04 0.09 0.32
CA LEU A 44 24.60 1.44 0.70
C LEU A 44 25.00 1.79 2.14
N GLU A 45 25.21 3.08 2.37
CA GLU A 45 25.33 3.63 3.72
C GLU A 45 23.98 3.62 4.45
N ILE A 46 24.04 3.63 5.79
CA ILE A 46 22.85 3.52 6.66
C ILE A 46 21.81 4.60 6.36
N ASP A 47 22.23 5.83 6.08
CA ASP A 47 21.30 6.93 5.83
C ASP A 47 20.58 6.82 4.49
N ASP A 48 21.25 6.31 3.46
CA ASP A 48 20.61 6.02 2.17
C ASP A 48 19.70 4.80 2.25
N LEU A 49 20.09 3.78 3.02
CA LEU A 49 19.22 2.64 3.32
C LEU A 49 17.93 3.09 4.00
N LYS A 50 17.99 3.99 4.99
CA LYS A 50 16.80 4.56 5.65
C LYS A 50 15.87 5.27 4.67
N LYS A 51 16.42 6.06 3.73
CA LYS A 51 15.61 6.73 2.70
C LYS A 51 14.88 5.71 1.82
N MET A 52 15.56 4.64 1.42
CA MET A 52 14.97 3.55 0.62
C MET A 52 13.85 2.83 1.39
N THR A 53 14.08 2.49 2.66
CA THR A 53 13.07 1.87 3.52
C THR A 53 11.83 2.74 3.66
N ASN A 54 11.99 4.05 3.89
CA ASN A 54 10.85 4.98 3.97
C ASN A 54 10.08 5.05 2.64
N SER A 55 10.78 5.07 1.50
CA SER A 55 10.12 5.05 0.19
C SER A 55 9.31 3.77 -0.03
N LEU A 56 9.82 2.61 0.40
CA LEU A 56 9.10 1.34 0.31
C LEU A 56 7.90 1.30 1.25
N ALA A 57 8.02 1.81 2.47
CA ALA A 57 6.90 1.90 3.41
C ALA A 57 5.76 2.74 2.84
N MET A 58 6.06 3.91 2.25
CA MET A 58 5.06 4.74 1.58
C MET A 58 4.38 4.01 0.42
N LEU A 59 5.15 3.28 -0.40
CA LEU A 59 4.60 2.48 -1.51
C LEU A 59 3.67 1.37 -1.02
N CYS A 60 4.01 0.70 0.08
CA CYS A 60 3.15 -0.32 0.70
C CYS A 60 1.81 0.29 1.15
N SER A 61 1.83 1.43 1.86
CA SER A 61 0.60 2.12 2.26
C SER A 61 -0.24 2.57 1.06
N GLU A 62 0.39 3.05 -0.01
CA GLU A 62 -0.32 3.44 -1.24
C GLU A 62 -1.04 2.23 -1.87
N LYS A 63 -0.36 1.09 -1.98
CA LYS A 63 -0.96 -0.14 -2.51
C LYS A 63 -2.11 -0.65 -1.67
N GLN A 64 -1.99 -0.61 -0.34
CA GLN A 64 -3.06 -1.01 0.58
C GLN A 64 -4.30 -0.12 0.41
N LYS A 65 -4.12 1.19 0.27
CA LYS A 65 -5.22 2.12 0.00
C LYS A 65 -5.91 1.85 -1.34
N GLN A 66 -5.14 1.58 -2.39
CA GLN A 66 -5.71 1.21 -3.70
C GLN A 66 -6.51 -0.09 -3.64
N GLU A 67 -6.07 -1.07 -2.85
CA GLU A 67 -6.81 -2.33 -2.66
C GLU A 67 -8.14 -2.10 -1.93
N LYS A 68 -8.14 -1.30 -0.85
CA LYS A 68 -9.36 -0.92 -0.13
C LYS A 68 -10.34 -0.14 -1.01
N GLN A 69 -9.86 0.74 -1.89
CA GLN A 69 -10.71 1.46 -2.85
C GLN A 69 -11.29 0.57 -3.95
N LYS A 70 -10.51 -0.40 -4.46
CA LYS A 70 -10.97 -1.35 -5.49
C LYS A 70 -12.00 -2.35 -4.97
N LYS A 71 -11.96 -2.67 -3.66
CA LYS A 71 -12.96 -3.52 -3.01
C LYS A 71 -14.29 -2.81 -2.74
N GLY A 72 -14.47 -1.56 -3.18
CA GLY A 72 -15.72 -0.84 -3.05
C GLY A 72 -16.06 -0.64 -1.58
N VAL A 73 -15.46 0.38 -0.96
CA VAL A 73 -16.04 0.95 0.26
C VAL A 73 -17.37 1.57 -0.17
N ILE A 74 -18.45 0.79 -0.09
CA ILE A 74 -19.73 1.35 0.32
C ILE A 74 -19.45 1.77 1.77
N PRO A 75 -19.47 3.07 2.09
CA PRO A 75 -19.61 3.45 3.49
C PRO A 75 -20.98 2.94 3.92
N GLU A 76 -20.99 1.82 4.63
CA GLU A 76 -22.14 1.37 5.42
C GLU A 76 -22.27 2.35 6.59
N GLY A 77 -22.78 3.53 6.26
CA GLY A 77 -22.76 4.69 7.12
C GLY A 77 -23.61 5.78 6.51
N GLU A 78 -24.91 5.68 6.80
CA GLU A 78 -25.83 6.83 6.84
C GLU A 78 -26.43 7.31 5.51
N LEU A 79 -27.17 6.43 4.85
CA LEU A 79 -28.32 6.82 4.02
C LEU A 79 -29.60 6.48 4.78
N LYS A 80 -30.08 7.39 5.63
CA LYS A 80 -31.48 7.44 6.07
C LYS A 80 -32.10 8.77 5.65
N ALA A 81 -32.64 8.78 4.44
CA ALA A 81 -33.64 9.75 4.04
C ALA A 81 -35.01 9.24 4.47
N THR A 82 -35.65 9.91 5.43
CA THR A 82 -37.12 9.88 5.59
C THR A 82 -37.57 11.22 6.19
N MET A 83 -38.31 11.97 5.38
CA MET A 83 -39.06 13.16 5.79
C MET A 83 -40.28 12.76 6.63
N LYS A 84 -40.67 13.64 7.58
CA LYS A 84 -41.96 13.72 8.31
C LYS A 84 -42.20 12.61 9.35
N ASP A 85 -42.84 12.80 10.49
CA ASP A 85 -43.33 13.91 11.34
C ASP A 85 -43.73 13.22 12.67
N ASP A 86 -43.85 13.99 13.75
CA ASP A 86 -44.38 13.64 15.09
C ASP A 86 -44.92 12.21 15.36
N LEU A 87 -44.35 11.53 16.36
CA LEU A 87 -45.08 10.96 17.52
C LEU A 87 -44.11 10.28 18.50
N ALA A 88 -44.26 10.61 19.78
CA ALA A 88 -43.58 9.97 20.90
C ALA A 88 -43.73 8.44 20.91
N ASP A 89 -42.65 7.70 21.22
CA ASP A 89 -42.79 6.57 22.13
C ASP A 89 -41.45 6.19 22.80
N TYR A 90 -41.63 5.73 24.02
CA TYR A 90 -40.71 5.40 25.07
C TYR A 90 -40.33 3.92 24.97
N GLY A 91 -39.06 3.59 25.19
CA GLY A 91 -38.65 2.25 25.64
C GLY A 91 -37.95 1.36 24.61
N GLY A 92 -36.72 1.00 24.91
CA GLY A 92 -36.06 -0.14 24.28
C GLY A 92 -34.55 -0.13 24.44
N TYR A 93 -34.04 -0.61 25.57
CA TYR A 93 -32.65 -1.02 25.71
C TYR A 93 -32.31 -2.08 24.65
N ASP A 94 -31.29 -1.86 23.81
CA ASP A 94 -30.31 -2.89 23.47
C ASP A 94 -29.05 -2.28 22.81
N ARG A 95 -27.89 -2.80 23.23
CA ARG A 95 -26.61 -2.83 22.51
C ARG A 95 -25.85 -1.51 22.27
N GLY A 96 -25.31 -0.96 23.36
CA GLY A 96 -24.12 -0.09 23.32
C GLY A 96 -22.93 -0.81 23.93
N TYR A 97 -21.76 -0.69 23.29
CA TYR A 97 -20.45 -1.24 23.67
C TYR A 97 -20.18 -2.69 23.25
N VAL A 98 -19.56 -2.83 22.08
CA VAL A 98 -18.37 -3.66 21.77
C VAL A 98 -18.31 -3.74 20.25
N GLN A 99 -17.44 -2.95 19.59
CA GLN A 99 -16.74 -3.35 18.37
C GLN A 99 -15.69 -2.35 17.83
N ASP A 100 -14.92 -1.69 18.70
CA ASP A 100 -13.81 -0.81 18.24
C ASP A 100 -12.41 -1.36 18.56
N TYR A 101 -12.26 -2.66 18.87
CA TYR A 101 -10.98 -3.27 19.28
C TYR A 101 -10.44 -4.37 18.36
N GLU A 102 -10.79 -4.39 17.07
CA GLU A 102 -10.24 -5.40 16.13
C GLU A 102 -9.61 -4.80 14.86
N ASP A 103 -9.39 -3.47 14.76
CA ASP A 103 -8.75 -2.84 13.59
C ASP A 103 -7.30 -2.37 13.85
N PHE A 104 -6.62 -2.97 14.85
CA PHE A 104 -5.20 -2.77 15.11
C PHE A 104 -4.48 -4.11 15.40
N MET A 105 -4.46 -5.01 14.42
CA MET A 105 -3.46 -6.08 14.31
C MET A 105 -3.00 -6.23 12.86
#